data_AF-A0ABD3WAX4-F1
#
_entry.id   AF-A0ABD3WAX4-F1
#
_cell.length_a   1.000
_cell.length_b   1.000
_cell.length_c   1.000
_cell.angle_alpha   90.00
_cell.angle_beta   90.00
_cell.angle_gamma   90.00
#
_symmetry.space_group_name_H-M   'P 1'
#
loop_
_entity.id
_entity.type
_entity.pdbx_description
1 polymer ?
#
loop_
_entity_poly.entity_id
_entity_poly.type
_entity_poly.pdbx_seq_one_letter_code
_entity_poly.pdbx_strand_id
1 'polypeptide(L)'
;MSEICVQRSFTYIFWMTRIIRLFIFLLMTVLIELFIKYAVWNIRMVAIMPALAMPLKSTKTQTKQTMSNDNSRPVIGSSKEMLKPNHTRIIQRRNTYELEFEMKNNLSTSNYHKRHFITIKIMGRFGNNMFQLAALISSAKRLNYTAFVPLTKGNSFSEHVYAKYDSNIKSLDTNYNWTLSGYYQSWKYFYKEENLILRSFKFSTNYSKAARQFVDGFRSKHKTIVGIHVRRGDMTGQKNKMLGYTTVSLRYMNKSMNYFRDRYNNTLFVISSDEICCKENIRGNNDTVVSHFENPGSAIAVLSLCDHVIITSGTFGWWGAWLAGGEVVYFKGFHRPGSDIDKGMSHEDYYPPHWI
;
A
#
# COMPACT_ATOMS: atom_id res chain seq x y z
N MET A 1 57.46 13.67 -5.79
CA MET A 1 56.69 12.93 -4.77
C MET A 1 55.27 12.54 -5.21
N SER A 2 54.90 12.65 -6.48
CA SER A 2 53.51 12.46 -6.97
C SER A 2 53.27 11.21 -7.84
N GLU A 3 54.28 10.50 -8.31
CA GLU A 3 54.07 9.29 -9.15
C GLU A 3 53.98 7.97 -8.34
N ILE A 4 54.61 7.91 -7.16
CA ILE A 4 54.64 6.71 -6.31
C ILE A 4 53.28 6.46 -5.62
N CYS A 5 52.45 7.50 -5.44
CA CYS A 5 51.15 7.37 -4.79
C CYS A 5 50.08 6.74 -5.71
N VAL A 6 50.12 7.06 -7.01
CA VAL A 6 49.14 6.56 -8.00
C VAL A 6 49.34 5.08 -8.32
N GLN A 7 50.59 4.59 -8.36
CA GLN A 7 50.87 3.16 -8.58
C GLN A 7 50.45 2.27 -7.40
N ARG A 8 50.50 2.77 -6.16
CA ARG A 8 50.04 2.03 -4.97
C ARG A 8 48.51 1.89 -4.91
N SER A 9 47.76 2.86 -5.43
CA SER A 9 46.28 2.80 -5.47
C SER A 9 45.76 1.78 -6.49
N PHE A 10 46.39 1.67 -7.66
CA PHE A 10 46.00 0.70 -8.69
C PHE A 10 46.27 -0.75 -8.28
N THR A 11 47.40 -1.00 -7.62
CA THR A 11 47.72 -2.31 -7.08
C THR A 11 46.75 -2.72 -5.98
N TYR A 12 46.36 -1.80 -5.09
CA TYR A 12 45.37 -2.07 -4.05
C TYR A 12 43.99 -2.43 -4.61
N ILE A 13 43.50 -1.70 -5.61
CA ILE A 13 42.22 -1.99 -6.29
C ILE A 13 42.26 -3.34 -7.02
N PHE A 14 43.39 -3.69 -7.63
CA PHE A 14 43.59 -4.98 -8.30
C PHE A 14 43.57 -6.16 -7.31
N TRP A 15 44.21 -6.01 -6.15
CA TRP A 15 44.16 -7.02 -5.09
C TRP A 15 42.78 -7.14 -4.46
N MET A 16 42.10 -6.02 -4.22
CA MET A 16 40.78 -6.00 -3.60
C MET A 16 39.71 -6.65 -4.51
N THR A 17 39.78 -6.41 -5.81
CA THR A 17 38.88 -7.06 -6.79
C THR A 17 39.12 -8.56 -6.90
N ARG A 18 40.38 -9.02 -6.78
CA ARG A 18 40.71 -10.46 -6.71
C ARG A 18 40.17 -11.12 -5.44
N ILE A 19 40.29 -10.47 -4.29
CA ILE A 19 39.77 -10.97 -3.01
C ILE A 19 38.24 -11.05 -3.05
N ILE A 20 37.56 -10.03 -3.57
CA ILE A 20 36.09 -10.03 -3.71
C ILE A 20 35.64 -11.17 -4.64
N ARG A 21 36.33 -11.41 -5.77
CA ARG A 21 36.02 -12.52 -6.67
C ARG A 21 36.21 -13.88 -6.00
N LEU A 22 37.27 -14.07 -5.23
CA LEU A 22 37.50 -15.29 -4.45
C LEU A 22 36.42 -15.50 -3.37
N PHE A 23 36.01 -14.43 -2.69
CA PHE A 23 34.96 -14.50 -1.68
C PHE A 23 33.59 -14.84 -2.28
N ILE A 24 33.24 -14.24 -3.43
CA ILE A 24 32.01 -14.58 -4.17
C ILE A 24 32.05 -16.03 -4.65
N PHE A 25 33.19 -16.49 -5.15
CA PHE A 25 33.34 -17.89 -5.58
C PHE A 25 33.15 -18.86 -4.42
N LEU A 26 33.78 -18.60 -3.26
CA LEU A 26 33.61 -19.41 -2.05
C LEU A 26 32.15 -19.41 -1.54
N LEU A 27 31.49 -18.25 -1.58
CA LEU A 27 30.11 -18.11 -1.16
C LEU A 27 29.18 -18.91 -2.10
N MET A 28 29.42 -18.86 -3.41
CA MET A 28 28.66 -19.63 -4.39
C MET A 28 28.86 -21.13 -4.21
N THR A 29 30.08 -21.61 -3.94
CA THR A 29 30.32 -23.05 -3.70
C THR A 29 29.61 -23.54 -2.44
N VAL A 30 29.61 -22.75 -1.36
CA VAL A 30 28.88 -23.09 -0.11
C VAL A 30 27.36 -23.12 -0.36
N LEU A 31 26.82 -22.15 -1.11
CA LEU A 31 25.40 -22.11 -1.44
C LEU A 31 24.97 -23.29 -2.32
N ILE A 32 25.81 -23.69 -3.29
CA ILE A 32 25.57 -24.85 -4.13
C ILE A 32 25.59 -26.13 -3.29
N GLU A 33 26.55 -26.30 -2.38
CA GLU A 33 26.55 -27.45 -1.47
C GLU A 33 25.31 -27.52 -0.57
N LEU A 34 24.87 -26.38 -0.02
CA LEU A 34 23.66 -26.31 0.80
C LEU A 34 22.40 -26.66 -0.02
N PHE A 35 22.34 -26.19 -1.27
CA PHE A 35 21.24 -26.50 -2.17
C PHE A 35 21.20 -27.99 -2.54
N ILE A 36 22.36 -28.60 -2.83
CA ILE A 36 22.48 -30.04 -3.09
C ILE A 36 22.06 -30.84 -1.84
N LYS A 37 22.53 -30.47 -0.65
CA LYS A 37 22.15 -31.12 0.62
C LYS A 37 20.63 -31.01 0.87
N TYR A 38 20.03 -29.85 0.59
CA TYR A 38 18.58 -29.63 0.72
C TYR A 38 17.77 -30.42 -0.31
N ALA A 39 18.22 -30.50 -1.56
CA ALA A 39 17.58 -31.29 -2.60
C ALA A 39 17.63 -32.79 -2.28
N VAL A 40 18.80 -33.30 -1.83
CA VAL A 40 18.96 -34.70 -1.40
C VAL A 40 18.08 -35.00 -0.17
N TRP A 41 17.95 -34.06 0.78
CA TRP A 41 17.06 -34.20 1.92
C TRP A 41 15.58 -34.29 1.51
N ASN A 42 15.12 -33.45 0.58
CA ASN A 42 13.74 -33.50 0.07
C ASN A 42 13.46 -34.80 -0.71
N ILE A 43 14.40 -35.28 -1.51
CA ILE A 43 14.25 -36.55 -2.24
C ILE A 43 14.15 -37.72 -1.24
N ARG A 44 14.92 -37.71 -0.15
CA ARG A 44 14.81 -38.71 0.93
C ARG A 44 13.49 -38.61 1.68
N MET A 45 12.96 -37.40 1.93
CA MET A 45 11.67 -37.21 2.61
C MET A 45 10.48 -37.67 1.76
N VAL A 46 10.53 -37.46 0.44
CA VAL A 46 9.49 -37.91 -0.51
C VAL A 46 9.52 -39.44 -0.69
N ALA A 47 10.69 -40.08 -0.57
CA ALA A 47 10.82 -41.54 -0.65
C ALA A 47 10.33 -42.29 0.62
N ILE A 48 10.10 -41.61 1.75
CA ILE A 48 9.69 -42.23 3.02
C ILE A 48 8.16 -42.17 3.25
N MET A 49 7.38 -41.50 2.40
CA MET A 49 5.92 -41.45 2.54
C MET A 49 5.16 -42.37 1.57
N PRO A 50 5.02 -43.66 1.91
CA PRO A 50 3.81 -44.40 1.57
C PRO A 50 3.29 -45.22 2.76
N ALA A 51 2.61 -44.56 3.71
CA ALA A 51 1.70 -45.22 4.67
C ALA A 51 0.99 -44.12 5.49
N LEU A 52 -0.14 -43.59 5.01
CA LEU A 52 -1.19 -42.92 5.82
C LEU A 52 -2.35 -42.39 4.94
N ALA A 53 -2.78 -43.16 3.95
CA ALA A 53 -4.01 -42.89 3.21
C ALA A 53 -4.98 -44.06 3.40
N MET A 54 -5.84 -43.98 4.43
CA MET A 54 -7.04 -44.81 4.56
C MET A 54 -8.26 -44.02 4.06
N PRO A 55 -9.20 -44.64 3.32
CA PRO A 55 -10.39 -43.96 2.80
C PRO A 55 -11.54 -44.03 3.81
N LEU A 56 -12.10 -42.88 4.22
CA LEU A 56 -13.34 -42.84 4.98
C LEU A 56 -14.55 -42.95 4.04
N LYS A 57 -15.29 -44.05 4.25
CA LYS A 57 -16.54 -44.45 3.60
C LYS A 57 -17.68 -43.46 3.87
N SER A 58 -18.58 -43.38 2.88
CA SER A 58 -19.90 -42.78 2.96
C SER A 58 -20.79 -43.49 4.00
N THR A 59 -21.51 -42.72 4.81
CA THR A 59 -22.72 -43.21 5.50
C THR A 59 -23.87 -42.23 5.27
N LYS A 60 -24.87 -42.73 4.54
CA LYS A 60 -26.25 -42.22 4.54
C LYS A 60 -26.90 -42.68 5.85
N THR A 61 -27.67 -41.81 6.49
CA THR A 61 -28.66 -42.23 7.49
C THR A 61 -29.95 -41.43 7.30
N GLN A 62 -30.99 -42.12 6.85
CA GLN A 62 -32.40 -41.75 6.97
C GLN A 62 -32.90 -42.15 8.35
N THR A 63 -33.71 -41.31 8.99
CA THR A 63 -34.93 -41.65 9.77
C THR A 63 -35.54 -40.34 10.27
N LYS A 64 -36.74 -39.92 9.83
CA LYS A 64 -38.13 -40.33 10.17
C LYS A 64 -38.82 -39.21 10.96
N GLN A 65 -39.94 -38.76 10.40
CA GLN A 65 -40.97 -37.94 11.04
C GLN A 65 -41.62 -38.71 12.19
N THR A 66 -41.90 -38.01 13.29
CA THR A 66 -43.09 -38.24 14.13
C THR A 66 -43.54 -36.89 14.73
N MET A 67 -44.84 -36.62 14.61
CA MET A 67 -45.56 -35.55 15.29
C MET A 67 -45.97 -36.01 16.70
N SER A 68 -45.95 -35.09 17.67
CA SER A 68 -46.95 -35.01 18.76
C SER A 68 -46.85 -33.67 19.50
N ASN A 69 -48.00 -33.02 19.67
CA ASN A 69 -48.26 -31.87 20.54
C ASN A 69 -47.95 -32.18 22.02
N ASP A 70 -47.55 -31.19 22.82
CA ASP A 70 -48.38 -30.68 23.94
C ASP A 70 -47.80 -29.41 24.60
N ASN A 71 -48.70 -28.64 25.19
CA ASN A 71 -48.54 -27.34 25.86
C ASN A 71 -47.82 -27.41 27.22
N SER A 72 -47.05 -26.36 27.57
CA SER A 72 -47.10 -25.71 28.89
C SER A 72 -46.11 -24.53 29.01
N ARG A 73 -46.60 -23.39 29.49
CA ARG A 73 -45.87 -22.28 30.16
C ARG A 73 -46.12 -22.43 31.66
N PRO A 74 -45.22 -22.00 32.60
CA PRO A 74 -45.06 -20.57 32.98
C PRO A 74 -43.61 -20.16 33.43
N VAL A 75 -43.11 -18.94 33.12
CA VAL A 75 -43.04 -17.68 33.94
C VAL A 75 -41.68 -17.42 34.66
N ILE A 76 -41.12 -16.22 34.36
CA ILE A 76 -40.19 -15.30 35.08
C ILE A 76 -38.73 -15.71 35.37
N GLY A 77 -37.80 -14.82 34.97
CA GLY A 77 -36.43 -14.75 35.52
C GLY A 77 -35.52 -13.79 34.74
N SER A 78 -35.16 -12.67 35.36
CA SER A 78 -34.39 -11.56 34.82
C SER A 78 -32.95 -11.90 34.38
N SER A 79 -32.47 -11.29 33.29
CA SER A 79 -31.22 -10.51 33.31
C SER A 79 -31.07 -9.69 32.04
N LYS A 80 -30.69 -8.42 32.21
CA LYS A 80 -30.26 -7.52 31.15
C LYS A 80 -28.94 -8.05 30.58
N GLU A 81 -28.94 -8.59 29.37
CA GLU A 81 -27.73 -8.65 28.55
C GLU A 81 -27.74 -7.51 27.52
N MET A 82 -26.89 -6.54 27.81
CA MET A 82 -26.54 -5.43 26.94
C MET A 82 -25.79 -6.01 25.73
N LEU A 83 -26.50 -6.26 24.63
CA LEU A 83 -25.91 -6.69 23.36
C LEU A 83 -24.90 -5.65 22.87
N LYS A 84 -23.62 -6.00 22.96
CA LYS A 84 -22.47 -5.23 22.47
C LYS A 84 -22.60 -4.98 20.96
N PRO A 85 -22.11 -3.85 20.42
CA PRO A 85 -22.16 -3.59 18.99
C PRO A 85 -21.22 -4.57 18.26
N ASN A 86 -21.81 -5.37 17.36
CA ASN A 86 -21.09 -6.29 16.48
C ASN A 86 -20.21 -5.51 15.49
N HIS A 87 -18.89 -5.64 15.62
CA HIS A 87 -17.88 -5.16 14.68
C HIS A 87 -17.55 -6.28 13.68
N THR A 88 -17.69 -6.05 12.38
CA THR A 88 -17.25 -7.00 11.35
C THR A 88 -16.03 -6.48 10.61
N ARG A 89 -14.96 -7.28 10.64
CA ARG A 89 -13.64 -7.08 10.04
C ARG A 89 -13.63 -7.73 8.65
N ILE A 90 -13.28 -6.98 7.59
CA ILE A 90 -13.05 -7.58 6.26
C ILE A 90 -11.59 -8.02 6.18
N ILE A 91 -11.35 -9.33 6.20
CA ILE A 91 -10.02 -9.93 5.96
C ILE A 91 -9.93 -10.26 4.47
N GLN A 92 -9.08 -9.53 3.73
CA GLN A 92 -8.79 -9.80 2.33
C GLN A 92 -7.84 -11.00 2.20
N ARG A 93 -8.37 -12.23 2.06
CA ARG A 93 -7.53 -13.41 1.76
C ARG A 93 -7.24 -13.53 0.26
N ARG A 94 -6.14 -12.93 -0.18
CA ARG A 94 -5.10 -13.44 -1.12
C ARG A 94 -4.30 -12.26 -1.69
N ASN A 95 -3.06 -12.10 -1.21
CA ASN A 95 -1.98 -11.27 -1.77
C ASN A 95 -2.19 -9.76 -1.93
N THR A 96 -2.75 -9.08 -0.92
CA THR A 96 -2.56 -7.63 -0.77
C THR A 96 -2.50 -7.25 0.70
N TYR A 97 -1.49 -6.44 1.02
CA TYR A 97 -1.15 -5.83 2.30
C TYR A 97 -2.40 -5.48 3.14
N GLU A 98 -2.49 -6.03 4.36
CA GLU A 98 -3.68 -5.94 5.22
C GLU A 98 -3.94 -4.50 5.71
N LEU A 99 -4.64 -3.71 4.89
CA LEU A 99 -5.45 -2.59 5.36
C LEU A 99 -6.74 -3.18 5.94
N GLU A 100 -7.00 -2.95 7.22
CA GLU A 100 -8.27 -3.32 7.82
C GLU A 100 -9.32 -2.28 7.44
N PHE A 101 -10.28 -2.70 6.63
CA PHE A 101 -11.43 -1.90 6.29
C PHE A 101 -12.61 -2.31 7.17
N GLU A 102 -13.06 -1.40 8.02
CA GLU A 102 -14.20 -1.62 8.91
C GLU A 102 -15.48 -1.18 8.20
N MET A 103 -16.10 -2.11 7.47
CA MET A 103 -17.48 -1.97 6.99
C MET A 103 -18.35 -3.04 7.64
N LYS A 104 -19.40 -2.58 8.34
CA LYS A 104 -20.38 -3.44 9.02
C LYS A 104 -20.96 -4.46 8.04
N ASN A 105 -20.62 -5.73 8.23
CA ASN A 105 -21.24 -6.86 7.54
C ASN A 105 -21.77 -7.85 8.59
N ASN A 106 -23.04 -7.71 8.94
CA ASN A 106 -23.86 -8.92 9.03
C ASN A 106 -24.36 -9.13 7.60
N LEU A 107 -24.25 -10.33 7.02
CA LEU A 107 -25.39 -11.00 6.35
C LEU A 107 -24.98 -12.15 5.42
N SER A 108 -25.77 -13.21 5.59
CA SER A 108 -25.97 -14.38 4.73
C SER A 108 -26.33 -14.01 3.28
N THR A 109 -25.91 -14.85 2.35
CA THR A 109 -25.97 -14.71 0.87
C THR A 109 -27.39 -14.67 0.27
N SER A 110 -28.46 -14.76 1.07
CA SER A 110 -29.84 -14.91 0.56
C SER A 110 -30.63 -13.62 0.33
N ASN A 111 -30.14 -12.43 0.73
CA ASN A 111 -30.92 -11.17 0.72
C ASN A 111 -30.46 -10.10 -0.30
N TYR A 112 -29.79 -10.49 -1.38
CA TYR A 112 -29.14 -9.55 -2.33
C TYR A 112 -30.12 -8.66 -3.14
N HIS A 113 -31.38 -9.07 -3.30
CA HIS A 113 -32.30 -8.43 -4.25
C HIS A 113 -32.93 -7.10 -3.80
N LYS A 114 -32.65 -6.59 -2.60
CA LYS A 114 -33.35 -5.41 -2.05
C LYS A 114 -32.48 -4.22 -1.64
N ARG A 115 -31.16 -4.20 -1.92
CA ARG A 115 -30.31 -3.02 -1.62
C ARG A 115 -29.39 -2.68 -2.77
N HIS A 116 -29.41 -1.40 -3.18
CA HIS A 116 -28.49 -0.87 -4.16
C HIS A 116 -27.04 -0.91 -3.65
N PHE A 117 -26.12 -1.38 -4.48
CA PHE A 117 -24.71 -1.50 -4.17
C PHE A 117 -23.86 -0.85 -5.26
N ILE A 118 -22.66 -0.42 -4.84
CA ILE A 118 -21.60 0.03 -5.73
C ILE A 118 -20.32 -0.73 -5.37
N THR A 119 -19.55 -1.08 -6.40
CA THR A 119 -18.29 -1.81 -6.27
C THR A 119 -17.24 -1.20 -7.19
N ILE A 120 -15.99 -1.61 -7.05
CA ILE A 120 -14.89 -1.15 -7.89
C ILE A 120 -13.96 -2.29 -8.26
N LYS A 121 -13.50 -2.29 -9.51
CA LYS A 121 -12.46 -3.19 -9.99
C LYS A 121 -11.10 -2.72 -9.48
N ILE A 122 -10.53 -3.44 -8.54
CA ILE A 122 -9.20 -3.15 -7.98
C ILE A 122 -8.12 -3.41 -9.04
N MET A 123 -7.28 -2.41 -9.30
CA MET A 123 -6.24 -2.42 -10.34
C MET A 123 -4.96 -1.73 -9.89
N GLY A 124 -3.81 -2.23 -10.35
CA GLY A 124 -2.51 -1.67 -9.99
C GLY A 124 -2.07 -2.02 -8.56
N ARG A 125 -1.07 -1.30 -8.07
CA ARG A 125 -0.44 -1.54 -6.75
C ARG A 125 -1.14 -0.74 -5.65
N PHE A 126 -0.70 -0.95 -4.42
CA PHE A 126 -1.28 -0.42 -3.18
C PHE A 126 -1.79 1.03 -3.24
N GLY A 127 -0.99 2.01 -3.66
CA GLY A 127 -1.43 3.41 -3.74
C GLY A 127 -2.55 3.66 -4.76
N ASN A 128 -2.61 2.90 -5.86
CA ASN A 128 -3.72 2.98 -6.81
C ASN A 128 -5.00 2.41 -6.18
N ASN A 129 -4.86 1.32 -5.44
CA ASN A 129 -6.00 0.70 -4.76
C ASN A 129 -6.60 1.65 -3.72
N MET A 130 -5.78 2.45 -3.04
CA MET A 130 -6.28 3.47 -2.11
C MET A 130 -7.11 4.56 -2.81
N PHE A 131 -6.71 5.03 -4.00
CA PHE A 131 -7.53 5.93 -4.82
C PHE A 131 -8.88 5.31 -5.19
N GLN A 132 -8.85 4.08 -5.67
CA GLN A 132 -10.06 3.32 -6.03
C GLN A 132 -11.00 3.16 -4.82
N LEU A 133 -10.46 2.76 -3.66
CA LEU A 133 -11.24 2.61 -2.44
C LEU A 133 -11.81 3.94 -1.95
N ALA A 134 -11.04 5.03 -1.99
CA ALA A 134 -11.53 6.36 -1.59
C ALA A 134 -12.67 6.84 -2.50
N ALA A 135 -12.53 6.67 -3.82
CA ALA A 135 -13.59 6.99 -4.78
C ALA A 135 -14.84 6.13 -4.57
N LEU A 136 -14.67 4.84 -4.27
CA LEU A 136 -15.78 3.94 -3.92
C LEU A 136 -16.51 4.40 -2.66
N ILE A 137 -15.78 4.72 -1.59
CA ILE A 137 -16.37 5.16 -0.30
C ILE A 137 -17.16 6.45 -0.49
N SER A 138 -16.58 7.45 -1.17
CA SER A 138 -17.27 8.71 -1.44
C SER A 138 -18.51 8.50 -2.31
N SER A 139 -18.41 7.68 -3.37
CA SER A 139 -19.54 7.40 -4.27
C SER A 139 -20.65 6.63 -3.58
N ALA A 140 -20.32 5.63 -2.76
CA ALA A 140 -21.29 4.89 -1.97
C ALA A 140 -22.04 5.79 -1.00
N LYS A 141 -21.33 6.68 -0.29
CA LYS A 141 -21.96 7.66 0.59
C LYS A 141 -22.88 8.61 -0.19
N ARG A 142 -22.43 9.12 -1.34
CA ARG A 142 -23.17 10.05 -2.18
C ARG A 142 -24.48 9.45 -2.71
N LEU A 143 -24.45 8.20 -3.15
CA LEU A 143 -25.60 7.50 -3.71
C LEU A 143 -26.49 6.84 -2.63
N ASN A 144 -26.09 6.88 -1.36
CA ASN A 144 -26.69 6.10 -0.27
C ASN A 144 -26.68 4.58 -0.55
N TYR A 145 -25.57 4.10 -1.11
CA TYR A 145 -25.37 2.70 -1.51
C TYR A 145 -24.49 1.95 -0.51
N THR A 146 -24.59 0.62 -0.52
CA THR A 146 -23.61 -0.23 0.16
C THR A 146 -22.36 -0.38 -0.72
N ALA A 147 -21.20 0.05 -0.24
CA ALA A 147 -19.92 -0.26 -0.90
C ALA A 147 -19.54 -1.74 -0.69
N PHE A 148 -19.07 -2.40 -1.74
CA PHE A 148 -18.68 -3.81 -1.68
C PHE A 148 -17.38 -4.09 -2.47
N VAL A 149 -16.48 -4.92 -1.92
CA VAL A 149 -15.24 -5.39 -2.59
C VAL A 149 -14.97 -6.85 -2.18
N PRO A 150 -14.65 -7.81 -3.09
CA PRO A 150 -14.74 -7.77 -4.54
C PRO A 150 -15.96 -8.52 -5.07
N LEU A 151 -16.80 -7.92 -5.91
CA LEU A 151 -17.78 -8.63 -6.75
C LEU A 151 -18.00 -7.79 -8.00
N THR A 152 -17.64 -8.27 -9.20
CA THR A 152 -18.03 -7.60 -10.45
C THR A 152 -19.44 -8.08 -10.84
N LYS A 153 -20.47 -7.30 -10.51
CA LYS A 153 -21.87 -7.49 -10.93
C LYS A 153 -22.54 -6.13 -11.13
N GLY A 154 -23.41 -5.99 -12.12
CA GLY A 154 -24.15 -4.75 -12.42
C GLY A 154 -23.59 -3.96 -13.60
N ASN A 155 -24.11 -2.73 -13.80
CA ASN A 155 -23.70 -1.85 -14.88
C ASN A 155 -22.27 -1.35 -14.65
N SER A 156 -21.53 -1.12 -15.74
CA SER A 156 -20.13 -0.66 -15.65
C SER A 156 -20.01 0.82 -15.93
N PHE A 157 -19.28 1.52 -15.08
CA PHE A 157 -18.83 2.89 -15.34
C PHE A 157 -17.30 2.89 -15.39
N SER A 158 -16.74 3.31 -16.52
CA SER A 158 -15.30 3.43 -16.70
C SER A 158 -14.89 4.89 -16.63
N GLU A 159 -13.86 5.19 -15.84
CA GLU A 159 -13.20 6.50 -15.85
C GLU A 159 -12.77 6.83 -17.28
N HIS A 160 -13.28 7.94 -17.82
CA HIS A 160 -13.02 8.31 -19.22
C HIS A 160 -11.60 8.84 -19.42
N VAL A 161 -11.01 9.48 -18.40
CA VAL A 161 -9.66 10.05 -18.45
C VAL A 161 -8.90 9.76 -17.15
N TYR A 162 -7.72 9.17 -17.28
CA TYR A 162 -6.85 8.85 -16.15
C TYR A 162 -6.31 10.11 -15.46
N ALA A 163 -6.20 10.09 -14.13
CA ALA A 163 -5.65 11.19 -13.34
C ALA A 163 -6.32 12.56 -13.60
N LYS A 164 -7.60 12.52 -13.99
CA LYS A 164 -8.50 13.67 -14.08
C LYS A 164 -9.81 13.34 -13.38
N TYR A 165 -10.48 14.36 -12.89
CA TYR A 165 -11.78 14.18 -12.28
C TYR A 165 -12.86 14.03 -13.34
N ASP A 166 -13.48 12.85 -13.38
CA ASP A 166 -14.63 12.57 -14.23
C ASP A 166 -15.93 12.93 -13.50
N SER A 167 -16.51 14.08 -13.84
CA SER A 167 -17.74 14.54 -13.22
C SER A 167 -18.97 13.69 -13.56
N ASN A 168 -18.92 12.86 -14.61
CA ASN A 168 -20.06 12.02 -15.02
C ASN A 168 -20.40 10.97 -13.96
N ILE A 169 -19.47 10.64 -13.07
CA ILE A 169 -19.72 9.78 -11.91
C ILE A 169 -20.83 10.32 -10.99
N LYS A 170 -21.14 11.62 -11.05
CA LYS A 170 -22.24 12.24 -10.30
C LYS A 170 -23.62 11.95 -10.92
N SER A 171 -23.66 11.59 -12.20
CA SER A 171 -24.89 11.37 -12.97
C SER A 171 -25.25 9.89 -13.10
N LEU A 172 -24.64 9.02 -12.27
CA LEU A 172 -24.98 7.60 -12.25
C LEU A 172 -26.44 7.42 -11.84
N ASP A 173 -27.19 6.67 -12.65
CA ASP A 173 -28.60 6.38 -12.39
C ASP A 173 -28.74 5.54 -11.11
N THR A 174 -29.50 6.09 -10.16
CA THR A 174 -29.73 5.51 -8.83
C THR A 174 -30.61 4.26 -8.84
N ASN A 175 -31.19 3.87 -9.97
CA ASN A 175 -31.97 2.65 -10.12
C ASN A 175 -31.11 1.40 -10.35
N TYR A 176 -29.81 1.57 -10.61
CA TYR A 176 -28.93 0.47 -10.98
C TYR A 176 -27.77 0.27 -9.99
N ASN A 177 -27.27 -0.96 -9.94
CA ASN A 177 -26.00 -1.25 -9.28
C ASN A 177 -24.83 -0.97 -10.22
N TRP A 178 -23.74 -0.43 -9.67
CA TRP A 178 -22.61 0.05 -10.46
C TRP A 178 -21.30 -0.64 -10.09
N THR A 179 -20.54 -1.02 -11.12
CA THR A 179 -19.14 -1.43 -11.04
C THR A 179 -18.28 -0.33 -11.63
N LEU A 180 -17.51 0.33 -10.77
CA LEU A 180 -16.51 1.32 -11.18
C LEU A 180 -15.27 0.62 -11.76
N SER A 181 -14.77 1.13 -12.88
CA SER A 181 -13.54 0.70 -13.55
C SER A 181 -12.68 1.93 -13.82
N GLY A 182 -11.37 1.86 -13.60
CA GLY A 182 -10.48 3.03 -13.66
C GLY A 182 -9.62 3.17 -12.41
N TYR A 183 -8.70 4.14 -12.42
CA TYR A 183 -7.78 4.37 -11.30
C TYR A 183 -8.28 5.43 -10.33
N TYR A 184 -9.14 6.36 -10.76
CA TYR A 184 -9.76 7.40 -9.93
C TYR A 184 -8.73 8.26 -9.19
N GLN A 185 -7.65 8.60 -9.89
CA GLN A 185 -6.49 9.32 -9.33
C GLN A 185 -6.70 10.83 -9.31
N SER A 186 -7.80 11.26 -8.69
CA SER A 186 -8.05 12.65 -8.40
C SER A 186 -8.56 12.81 -6.98
N TRP A 187 -7.99 13.78 -6.25
CA TRP A 187 -8.48 14.13 -4.91
C TRP A 187 -9.94 14.61 -4.95
N LYS A 188 -10.39 15.17 -6.08
CA LYS A 188 -11.76 15.66 -6.30
C LYS A 188 -12.82 14.57 -6.18
N TYR A 189 -12.46 13.28 -6.31
CA TYR A 189 -13.40 12.17 -6.10
C TYR A 189 -13.85 12.03 -4.65
N PHE A 190 -13.05 12.46 -3.66
CA PHE A 190 -13.32 12.15 -2.25
C PHE A 190 -13.04 13.29 -1.26
N TYR A 191 -12.58 14.47 -1.73
CA TYR A 191 -12.22 15.59 -0.86
C TYR A 191 -13.35 16.08 0.06
N LYS A 192 -14.61 16.04 -0.41
CA LYS A 192 -15.77 16.43 0.43
C LYS A 192 -15.97 15.49 1.61
N GLU A 193 -15.42 14.30 1.53
CA GLU A 193 -15.50 13.25 2.54
C GLU A 193 -14.13 12.97 3.16
N GLU A 194 -13.17 13.91 3.13
CA GLU A 194 -11.81 13.74 3.65
C GLU A 194 -11.78 13.11 5.06
N ASN A 195 -12.54 13.66 6.01
CA ASN A 195 -12.63 13.13 7.37
C ASN A 195 -13.17 11.68 7.44
N LEU A 196 -13.99 11.27 6.48
CA LEU A 196 -14.42 9.87 6.36
C LEU A 196 -13.28 9.02 5.83
N ILE A 197 -12.61 9.46 4.77
CA ILE A 197 -11.48 8.73 4.16
C ILE A 197 -10.35 8.51 5.16
N LEU A 198 -9.94 9.56 5.90
CA LEU A 198 -8.90 9.48 6.92
C LEU A 198 -9.27 8.46 8.02
N ARG A 199 -10.55 8.39 8.41
CA ARG A 199 -11.02 7.40 9.40
C ARG A 199 -11.17 5.98 8.84
N SER A 200 -11.39 5.85 7.54
CA SER A 200 -11.52 4.57 6.85
C SER A 200 -10.18 3.90 6.59
N PHE A 201 -9.10 4.67 6.44
CA PHE A 201 -7.75 4.15 6.20
C PHE A 201 -6.96 4.05 7.52
N LYS A 202 -7.31 3.04 8.31
CA LYS A 202 -6.56 2.69 9.53
C LYS A 202 -5.60 1.54 9.24
N PHE A 203 -4.36 1.70 9.70
CA PHE A 203 -3.38 0.63 9.68
C PHE A 203 -3.74 -0.41 10.75
N SER A 204 -3.56 -1.69 10.44
CA SER A 204 -3.65 -2.74 11.44
C SER A 204 -2.68 -2.46 12.60
N THR A 205 -2.99 -2.96 13.79
CA THR A 205 -2.21 -2.71 15.01
C THR A 205 -0.73 -3.09 14.83
N ASN A 206 -0.45 -4.16 14.07
CA ASN A 206 0.90 -4.63 13.84
C ASN A 206 1.71 -3.65 12.98
N TYR A 207 1.14 -3.14 11.89
CA TYR A 207 1.83 -2.19 11.02
C TYR A 207 2.02 -0.82 11.69
N SER A 208 1.00 -0.34 12.39
CA SER A 208 1.04 0.95 13.08
C SER A 208 2.03 0.96 14.25
N LYS A 209 2.14 -0.14 15.02
CA LYS A 209 3.03 -0.19 16.19
C LYS A 209 4.50 -0.05 15.81
N ALA A 210 4.98 -0.83 14.86
CA ALA A 210 6.39 -0.79 14.47
C ALA A 210 6.77 0.55 13.80
N ALA A 211 5.90 1.07 12.93
CA ALA A 211 6.09 2.38 12.32
C ALA A 211 6.11 3.50 13.36
N ARG A 212 5.20 3.46 14.34
CA ARG A 212 5.15 4.42 15.45
C ARG A 212 6.38 4.37 16.34
N GLN A 213 6.81 3.17 16.76
CA GLN A 213 8.04 3.01 17.54
C GLN A 213 9.26 3.57 16.81
N PHE A 214 9.34 3.36 15.49
CA PHE A 214 10.42 3.91 14.67
C PHE A 214 10.40 5.44 14.64
N VAL A 215 9.27 6.07 14.32
CA VAL A 215 9.17 7.54 14.23
C VAL A 215 9.30 8.22 15.60
N ASP A 216 8.63 7.69 16.63
CA ASP A 216 8.67 8.24 17.99
C ASP A 216 10.07 8.17 18.61
N GLY A 217 10.89 7.20 18.20
CA GLY A 217 12.30 7.10 18.59
C GLY A 217 13.14 8.34 18.24
N PHE A 218 12.68 9.15 17.29
CA PHE A 218 13.33 10.38 16.87
C PHE A 218 12.68 11.65 17.43
N ARG A 219 11.41 11.59 17.87
CA ARG A 219 10.66 12.77 18.34
C ARG A 219 11.23 13.42 19.60
N SER A 220 12.00 12.69 20.40
CA SER A 220 12.70 13.27 21.56
C SER A 220 13.88 14.18 21.16
N LYS A 221 14.46 13.95 19.97
CA LYS A 221 15.65 14.67 19.48
C LYS A 221 15.36 15.65 18.38
N HIS A 222 14.22 15.54 17.71
CA HIS A 222 13.85 16.35 16.55
C HIS A 222 12.45 16.94 16.72
N LYS A 223 12.32 18.23 16.42
CA LYS A 223 11.04 18.95 16.55
C LYS A 223 10.13 18.72 15.36
N THR A 224 10.72 18.48 14.19
CA THR A 224 10.00 18.26 12.94
C THR A 224 10.59 17.05 12.23
N ILE A 225 9.73 16.11 11.84
CA ILE A 225 10.09 14.92 11.08
C ILE A 225 9.42 15.01 9.71
N VAL A 226 10.23 15.03 8.66
CA VAL A 226 9.79 15.11 7.27
C VAL A 226 9.99 13.76 6.60
N GLY A 227 8.90 13.13 6.16
CA GLY A 227 8.96 11.91 5.37
C GLY A 227 9.42 12.22 3.95
N ILE A 228 10.29 11.40 3.38
CA ILE A 228 10.71 11.50 1.99
C ILE A 228 10.36 10.21 1.29
N HIS A 229 9.44 10.25 0.33
CA HIS A 229 9.15 9.12 -0.53
C HIS A 229 9.85 9.20 -1.88
N VAL A 230 10.84 8.33 -2.09
CA VAL A 230 11.59 8.22 -3.35
C VAL A 230 11.13 6.99 -4.13
N ARG A 231 10.47 7.21 -5.27
CA ARG A 231 10.13 6.18 -6.26
C ARG A 231 11.17 6.22 -7.37
N ARG A 232 12.01 5.19 -7.48
CA ARG A 232 13.00 5.07 -8.56
C ARG A 232 12.97 3.72 -9.27
N GLY A 233 12.65 2.64 -8.56
CA GLY A 233 12.78 1.27 -9.04
C GLY A 233 12.22 1.05 -10.45
N ASP A 234 10.91 0.91 -10.57
CA ASP A 234 10.25 0.63 -11.86
C ASP A 234 10.38 1.77 -12.88
N MET A 235 10.59 3.00 -12.41
CA MET A 235 10.73 4.21 -13.24
C MET A 235 11.96 4.18 -14.16
N THR A 236 12.99 3.41 -13.79
CA THR A 236 14.21 3.27 -14.61
C THR A 236 14.06 2.30 -15.78
N GLY A 237 13.00 1.49 -15.79
CA GLY A 237 12.72 0.49 -16.82
C GLY A 237 12.35 1.12 -18.18
N GLN A 238 12.73 0.45 -19.28
CA GLN A 238 12.53 0.95 -20.64
C GLN A 238 11.06 1.24 -20.96
N LYS A 239 10.14 0.36 -20.54
CA LYS A 239 8.69 0.57 -20.71
C LYS A 239 8.22 1.90 -20.13
N ASN A 240 8.62 2.21 -18.90
CA ASN A 240 8.18 3.43 -18.22
C ASN A 240 8.82 4.68 -18.85
N LYS A 241 10.10 4.60 -19.24
CA LYS A 241 10.76 5.68 -20.00
C LYS A 241 10.08 5.96 -21.35
N MET A 242 9.63 4.93 -22.05
CA MET A 242 8.88 5.07 -23.31
C MET A 242 7.56 5.82 -23.09
N LEU A 243 6.80 5.45 -22.05
CA LEU A 243 5.56 6.13 -21.65
C LEU A 243 5.77 7.59 -21.23
N GLY A 244 7.02 7.98 -20.93
CA GLY A 244 7.38 9.35 -20.59
C GLY A 244 7.75 9.58 -19.12
N TYR A 245 7.84 8.54 -18.31
CA TYR A 245 8.29 8.68 -16.94
C TYR A 245 9.75 9.14 -16.87
N THR A 246 10.04 10.06 -15.94
CA THR A 246 11.38 10.56 -15.64
C THR A 246 11.78 10.19 -14.21
N THR A 247 13.06 10.36 -13.88
CA THR A 247 13.57 10.12 -12.52
C THR A 247 13.75 11.44 -11.78
N VAL A 248 13.59 11.39 -10.45
CA VAL A 248 13.85 12.54 -9.59
C VAL A 248 15.30 13.02 -9.71
N SER A 249 15.50 14.34 -9.71
CA SER A 249 16.84 14.94 -9.72
C SER A 249 17.34 15.22 -8.29
N LEU A 250 18.66 15.14 -8.08
CA LEU A 250 19.27 15.56 -6.81
C LEU A 250 18.98 17.05 -6.51
N ARG A 251 18.87 17.89 -7.54
CA ARG A 251 18.50 19.30 -7.40
C ARG A 251 17.13 19.48 -6.75
N TYR A 252 16.14 18.70 -7.18
CA TYR A 252 14.82 18.70 -6.54
C TYR A 252 14.93 18.28 -5.07
N MET A 253 15.59 17.15 -4.79
CA MET A 253 15.75 16.64 -3.43
C MET A 253 16.37 17.67 -2.49
N ASN A 254 17.49 18.28 -2.89
CA ASN A 254 18.18 19.29 -2.10
C ASN A 254 17.33 20.53 -1.88
N LYS A 255 16.63 21.01 -2.92
CA LYS A 255 15.74 22.18 -2.81
C LYS A 255 14.58 21.91 -1.86
N SER A 256 13.94 20.74 -1.96
CA SER A 256 12.82 20.36 -1.10
C SER A 256 13.25 20.16 0.35
N MET A 257 14.43 19.56 0.59
CA MET A 257 14.97 19.43 1.96
C MET A 257 15.32 20.79 2.55
N ASN A 258 15.95 21.68 1.78
CA ASN A 258 16.29 23.03 2.24
C ASN A 258 15.05 23.85 2.59
N TYR A 259 13.96 23.74 1.81
CA TYR A 259 12.69 24.37 2.14
C TYR A 259 12.23 24.08 3.58
N PHE A 260 12.33 22.81 4.03
CA PHE A 260 11.98 22.45 5.40
C PHE A 260 13.04 22.86 6.43
N ARG A 261 14.33 22.78 6.09
CA ARG A 261 15.41 23.23 6.98
C ARG A 261 15.33 24.72 7.28
N ASP A 262 14.98 25.53 6.30
CA ASP A 262 14.89 26.98 6.41
C ASP A 262 13.66 27.41 7.24
N ARG A 263 12.61 26.58 7.25
CA ARG A 263 11.32 26.86 7.90
C ARG A 263 11.18 26.25 9.29
N TYR A 264 11.83 25.11 9.53
CA TYR A 264 11.68 24.33 10.75
C TYR A 264 13.04 24.01 11.38
N ASN A 265 13.18 24.40 12.64
CA ASN A 265 14.37 24.11 13.42
C ASN A 265 14.45 22.63 13.79
N ASN A 266 15.65 22.06 13.70
CA ASN A 266 15.93 20.69 14.12
C ASN A 266 15.02 19.65 13.41
N THR A 267 15.07 19.72 12.08
CA THR A 267 14.34 18.83 11.17
C THR A 267 15.09 17.52 10.96
N LEU A 268 14.38 16.39 10.97
CA LEU A 268 14.89 15.08 10.56
C LEU A 268 14.17 14.62 9.29
N PHE A 269 14.90 14.04 8.35
CA PHE A 269 14.36 13.48 7.12
C PHE A 269 14.32 11.95 7.16
N VAL A 270 13.12 11.36 7.10
CA VAL A 270 12.90 9.91 7.10
C VAL A 270 12.67 9.42 5.67
N ILE A 271 13.64 8.70 5.11
CA ILE A 271 13.64 8.28 3.70
C ILE A 271 12.99 6.91 3.55
N SER A 272 11.87 6.86 2.81
CA SER A 272 11.20 5.65 2.35
C SER A 272 11.40 5.52 0.83
N SER A 273 12.02 4.43 0.39
CA SER A 273 12.41 4.24 -1.01
C SER A 273 12.21 2.80 -1.45
N ASP A 274 11.80 2.60 -2.71
CA ASP A 274 11.72 1.30 -3.37
C ASP A 274 13.08 0.77 -3.86
N GLU A 275 14.13 1.59 -3.76
CA GLU A 275 15.50 1.24 -4.15
C GLU A 275 16.52 1.54 -3.04
N ILE A 276 17.49 0.62 -2.89
CA ILE A 276 18.57 0.71 -1.89
C ILE A 276 19.56 1.85 -2.22
N CYS A 277 19.94 2.08 -3.48
CA CYS A 277 20.97 3.08 -3.81
C CYS A 277 20.52 4.53 -3.50
N CYS A 278 19.22 4.81 -3.52
CA CYS A 278 18.68 6.11 -3.12
C CYS A 278 18.90 6.38 -1.63
N LYS A 279 18.96 5.33 -0.81
CA LYS A 279 19.21 5.41 0.63
C LYS A 279 20.66 5.85 0.91
N GLU A 280 21.60 5.54 0.02
CA GLU A 280 23.03 5.85 0.19
C GLU A 280 23.41 7.25 -0.29
N ASN A 281 22.78 7.76 -1.35
CA ASN A 281 23.09 9.10 -1.90
C ASN A 281 22.54 10.27 -1.06
N ILE A 282 21.52 10.02 -0.23
CA ILE A 282 20.91 11.04 0.66
C ILE A 282 21.50 10.95 2.08
N ARG A 283 22.19 9.86 2.41
CA ARG A 283 22.78 9.56 3.73
C ARG A 283 23.94 10.45 4.15
N GLY A 284 24.36 11.41 3.32
CA GLY A 284 25.50 12.28 3.60
C GLY A 284 25.26 13.32 4.69
N ASN A 285 24.03 13.48 5.19
CA ASN A 285 23.70 14.50 6.18
C ASN A 285 23.27 13.88 7.52
N ASN A 286 23.71 14.49 8.62
CA ASN A 286 23.39 14.08 10.00
C ASN A 286 21.89 14.19 10.34
N ASP A 287 21.10 14.83 9.49
CA ASP A 287 19.66 15.04 9.61
C ASP A 287 18.84 14.05 8.76
N THR A 288 19.42 12.93 8.35
CA THR A 288 18.73 11.92 7.52
C THR A 288 18.75 10.54 8.16
N VAL A 289 17.63 9.82 8.05
CA VAL A 289 17.51 8.42 8.44
C VAL A 289 16.75 7.64 7.38
N VAL A 290 17.13 6.38 7.22
CA VAL A 290 16.54 5.49 6.23
C VAL A 290 15.53 4.57 6.90
N SER A 291 14.32 4.53 6.34
CA SER A 291 13.30 3.56 6.69
C SER A 291 13.59 2.22 6.02
N HIS A 292 13.56 1.14 6.82
CA HIS A 292 13.82 -0.23 6.38
C HIS A 292 12.56 -1.09 6.26
N PHE A 293 11.38 -0.47 6.27
CA PHE A 293 10.11 -1.18 6.12
C PHE A 293 9.88 -1.59 4.67
N GLU A 294 9.94 -2.88 4.39
CA GLU A 294 9.72 -3.44 3.03
C GLU A 294 8.23 -3.63 2.72
N ASN A 295 7.40 -3.84 3.75
CA ASN A 295 5.96 -3.96 3.58
C ASN A 295 5.34 -2.58 3.28
N PRO A 296 4.62 -2.40 2.15
CA PRO A 296 3.90 -1.19 1.78
C PRO A 296 3.02 -0.60 2.88
N GLY A 297 2.30 -1.41 3.65
CA GLY A 297 1.47 -0.96 4.75
C GLY A 297 2.28 -0.32 5.88
N SER A 298 3.41 -0.92 6.26
CA SER A 298 4.32 -0.31 7.24
C SER A 298 5.06 0.91 6.68
N ALA A 299 5.51 0.84 5.42
CA ALA A 299 6.25 1.93 4.78
C ALA A 299 5.40 3.20 4.62
N ILE A 300 4.11 3.06 4.28
CA ILE A 300 3.20 4.20 4.21
C ILE A 300 2.80 4.67 5.62
N ALA A 301 2.69 3.76 6.60
CA ALA A 301 2.42 4.13 7.98
C ALA A 301 3.52 5.02 8.54
N VAL A 302 4.79 4.73 8.24
CA VAL A 302 5.92 5.62 8.59
C VAL A 302 5.75 7.02 7.97
N LEU A 303 5.42 7.11 6.69
CA LEU A 303 5.20 8.40 6.03
C LEU A 303 4.04 9.17 6.66
N SER A 304 2.93 8.49 6.98
CA SER A 304 1.75 9.11 7.61
C SER A 304 1.97 9.60 9.04
N LEU A 305 3.05 9.15 9.70
CA LEU A 305 3.41 9.57 11.05
C LEU A 305 4.41 10.73 11.07
N CYS A 306 4.95 11.11 9.90
CA CYS A 306 5.79 12.29 9.75
C CYS A 306 4.92 13.55 9.80
N ASP A 307 5.51 14.68 10.20
CA ASP A 307 4.80 15.95 10.30
C ASP A 307 4.56 16.56 8.91
N HIS A 308 5.51 16.37 7.98
CA HIS A 308 5.45 16.85 6.59
C HIS A 308 5.99 15.78 5.64
N VAL A 309 5.73 15.89 4.34
CA VAL A 309 6.19 14.88 3.37
C VAL A 309 6.71 15.49 2.06
N ILE A 310 7.90 15.08 1.65
CA ILE A 310 8.44 15.28 0.30
C ILE A 310 8.11 14.04 -0.53
N ILE A 311 7.45 14.23 -1.66
CA ILE A 311 7.10 13.13 -2.56
C ILE A 311 7.75 13.29 -3.92
N THR A 312 8.07 12.16 -4.53
CA THR A 312 8.50 12.08 -5.94
C THR A 312 7.30 11.70 -6.81
N SER A 313 7.42 10.67 -7.64
CA SER A 313 6.33 10.19 -8.49
C SER A 313 5.55 9.04 -7.85
N GLY A 314 4.28 8.92 -8.26
CA GLY A 314 3.45 7.77 -7.97
C GLY A 314 2.51 7.93 -6.78
N THR A 315 1.52 7.05 -6.73
CA THR A 315 0.39 7.12 -5.79
C THR A 315 0.72 6.70 -4.36
N PHE A 316 1.80 5.94 -4.16
CA PHE A 316 2.21 5.50 -2.82
C PHE A 316 2.64 6.67 -1.94
N GLY A 317 3.57 7.50 -2.45
CA GLY A 317 4.00 8.72 -1.76
C GLY A 317 2.85 9.71 -1.60
N TRP A 318 2.00 9.84 -2.63
CA TRP A 318 0.81 10.69 -2.59
C TRP A 318 -0.08 10.35 -1.38
N TRP A 319 -0.41 9.07 -1.17
CA TRP A 319 -1.21 8.66 -0.01
C TRP A 319 -0.45 8.80 1.32
N GLY A 320 0.86 8.56 1.34
CA GLY A 320 1.68 8.83 2.52
C GLY A 320 1.61 10.29 2.96
N ALA A 321 1.67 11.21 2.00
CA ALA A 321 1.55 12.65 2.22
C ALA A 321 0.14 13.07 2.64
N TRP A 322 -0.88 12.58 1.94
CA TRP A 322 -2.29 12.85 2.27
C TRP A 322 -2.63 12.41 3.70
N LEU A 323 -2.14 11.24 4.13
CA LEU A 323 -2.40 10.73 5.48
C LEU A 323 -1.59 11.45 6.57
N ALA A 324 -0.43 12.04 6.24
CA ALA A 324 0.37 12.83 7.17
C ALA A 324 -0.30 14.17 7.50
N GLY A 325 -0.95 14.80 6.52
CA GLY A 325 -1.78 15.99 6.73
C GLY A 325 -1.03 17.31 6.98
N GLY A 326 0.30 17.33 6.84
CA GLY A 326 1.10 18.57 6.91
C GLY A 326 1.46 19.14 5.55
N GLU A 327 2.49 20.01 5.52
CA GLU A 327 3.03 20.55 4.28
C GLU A 327 3.59 19.43 3.37
N VAL A 328 3.31 19.54 2.07
CA VAL A 328 3.72 18.54 1.08
C VAL A 328 4.46 19.24 -0.05
N VAL A 329 5.68 18.78 -0.35
CA VAL A 329 6.44 19.22 -1.52
C VAL A 329 6.46 18.09 -2.55
N TYR A 330 5.98 18.32 -3.77
CA TYR A 330 5.88 17.29 -4.80
C TYR A 330 6.77 17.53 -6.02
N PHE A 331 7.23 16.44 -6.64
CA PHE A 331 8.06 16.52 -7.83
C PHE A 331 7.18 16.69 -9.07
N LYS A 332 7.07 17.92 -9.58
CA LYS A 332 6.33 18.21 -10.83
C LYS A 332 6.92 17.53 -12.06
N GLY A 333 8.24 17.34 -12.12
CA GLY A 333 8.95 16.94 -13.35
C GLY A 333 8.92 15.46 -13.70
N PHE A 334 8.01 14.64 -13.16
CA PHE A 334 8.05 13.18 -13.31
C PHE A 334 7.55 12.62 -14.65
N HIS A 335 6.93 13.47 -15.48
CA HIS A 335 6.53 13.16 -16.84
C HIS A 335 7.33 14.04 -17.80
N ARG A 336 7.75 13.45 -18.91
CA ARG A 336 8.43 14.16 -20.00
C ARG A 336 7.39 15.01 -20.73
N PRO A 337 7.63 16.31 -20.96
CA PRO A 337 6.72 17.16 -21.74
C PRO A 337 6.38 16.52 -23.09
N GLY A 338 5.10 16.53 -23.45
CA GLY A 338 4.57 15.96 -24.70
C GLY A 338 4.43 14.43 -24.73
N SER A 339 4.77 13.73 -23.64
CA SER A 339 4.55 12.28 -23.52
C SER A 339 3.09 11.90 -23.30
N ASP A 340 2.77 10.61 -23.42
CA ASP A 340 1.39 10.12 -23.20
C ASP A 340 0.91 10.37 -21.77
N ILE A 341 1.81 10.27 -20.79
CA ILE A 341 1.51 10.56 -19.39
C ILE A 341 1.20 12.06 -19.19
N ASP A 342 2.00 12.93 -19.82
CA ASP A 342 1.81 14.38 -19.75
C ASP A 342 0.46 14.80 -20.35
N LYS A 343 0.08 14.25 -21.50
CA LYS A 343 -1.22 14.50 -22.15
C LYS A 343 -2.40 13.97 -21.33
N GLY A 344 -2.21 12.84 -20.66
CA GLY A 344 -3.25 12.14 -19.92
C GLY A 344 -3.58 12.77 -18.57
N MET A 345 -2.64 13.44 -17.92
CA MET A 345 -2.79 13.88 -16.53
C MET A 345 -3.29 15.33 -16.40
N SER A 346 -4.12 15.61 -15.38
CA SER A 346 -4.36 16.97 -14.89
C SER A 346 -3.65 17.15 -13.55
N HIS A 347 -2.68 18.08 -13.51
CA HIS A 347 -1.93 18.38 -12.30
C HIS A 347 -2.84 18.87 -11.17
N GLU A 348 -3.79 19.73 -11.49
CA GLU A 348 -4.73 20.33 -10.54
C GLU A 348 -5.76 19.32 -10.01
N ASP A 349 -6.03 18.26 -10.78
CA ASP A 349 -6.92 17.17 -10.33
C ASP A 349 -6.14 16.12 -9.54
N TYR A 350 -4.86 15.92 -9.84
CA TYR A 350 -4.02 14.92 -9.18
C TYR A 350 -3.47 15.45 -7.84
N TYR A 351 -2.93 16.67 -7.80
CA TYR A 351 -2.39 17.29 -6.59
C TYR A 351 -3.37 18.33 -6.01
N PRO A 352 -3.65 18.29 -4.70
CA PRO A 352 -4.43 19.31 -4.03
C PRO A 352 -3.77 20.71 -4.15
N PRO A 353 -4.55 21.79 -4.22
CA PRO A 353 -4.03 23.13 -4.49
C PRO A 353 -3.14 23.72 -3.36
N HIS A 354 -3.18 23.13 -2.16
CA HIS A 354 -2.35 23.55 -1.03
C HIS A 354 -1.00 22.83 -0.97
N TRP A 355 -0.73 21.89 -1.87
CA TRP A 355 0.59 21.23 -1.99
C TRP A 355 1.54 22.09 -2.83
N ILE A 356 2.83 22.02 -2.51
CA ILE A 356 3.89 22.92 -2.98
C ILE A 356 4.75 22.27 -4.07
#